data_AF-A0A5N5EFM5-F1
#
_entry.id   AF-A0A5N5EFM5-F1
#
_cell.length_a   1.000
_cell.length_b   1.000
_cell.length_c   1.000
_cell.angle_alpha   90.00
_cell.angle_beta   90.00
_cell.angle_gamma   90.00
#
_symmetry.space_group_name_H-M   'P 1'
#
loop_
_entity.id
_entity.type
_entity.pdbx_description
1 polymer ?
#
loop_
_entity_poly.entity_id
_entity_poly.type
_entity_poly.pdbx_seq_one_letter_code
_entity_poly.pdbx_strand_id
1 'polypeptide(L)'
;MARIRTIEPGTQSIRAHSSEVDCFYNLVDDESGARLVHLSTFGSDHRKSSPKSSQSIQLDQQMAERLIAVLLESFPAIGAPVPTPIAEPPLPITQSSGSTLIYDQLSRELGPT
;
A
#
# COMPACT_ATOMS: atom_id res chain seq x y z
N MET A 1 18.02 2.94 14.62
CA MET A 1 18.13 1.59 14.02
C MET A 1 18.11 0.56 15.13
N ALA A 2 17.32 -0.50 14.99
CA ALA A 2 17.23 -1.58 15.96
C ALA A 2 16.81 -2.90 15.28
N ARG A 3 17.25 -4.05 15.81
CA ARG A 3 16.65 -5.36 15.51
C ARG A 3 15.72 -5.71 16.67
N ILE A 4 14.47 -6.04 16.36
CA ILE A 4 13.46 -6.39 17.37
C ILE A 4 13.82 -7.74 17.96
N ARG A 5 13.79 -7.81 19.30
CA ARG A 5 14.10 -9.02 20.07
C ARG A 5 12.84 -9.71 20.59
N THR A 6 11.83 -8.93 20.94
CA THR A 6 10.55 -9.39 21.49
C THR A 6 9.43 -8.46 21.04
N ILE A 7 8.21 -9.01 20.95
CA ILE A 7 6.96 -8.27 20.72
C ILE A 7 5.97 -8.74 21.78
N GLU A 8 5.58 -7.84 22.67
CA GLU A 8 4.70 -8.10 23.82
C GLU A 8 3.75 -6.90 24.04
N PRO A 9 2.60 -7.09 24.70
CA PRO A 9 1.72 -5.98 25.07
C PRO A 9 2.45 -4.91 25.88
N GLY A 10 2.41 -3.66 25.41
CA GLY A 10 3.00 -2.52 26.12
C GLY A 10 2.20 -2.11 27.35
N THR A 11 2.87 -1.59 28.36
CA THR A 11 2.25 -1.08 29.61
C THR A 11 2.07 0.44 29.62
N GLN A 12 2.61 1.13 28.62
CA GLN A 12 2.58 2.58 28.53
C GLN A 12 1.26 3.08 27.91
N SER A 13 0.77 4.21 28.39
CA SER A 13 -0.34 4.92 27.75
C SER A 13 0.14 5.62 26.49
N ILE A 14 -0.18 5.08 25.31
CA ILE A 14 0.16 5.65 24.00
C ILE A 14 -1.03 6.39 23.38
N ARG A 15 -0.76 7.34 22.48
CA ARG A 15 -1.77 8.08 21.69
C ARG A 15 -1.44 7.98 20.20
N ALA A 16 -2.45 8.09 19.35
CA ALA A 16 -2.25 8.17 17.90
C ALA A 16 -1.30 9.33 17.53
N HIS A 17 -0.39 9.08 16.59
CA HIS A 17 0.49 10.11 16.04
C HIS A 17 -0.28 11.03 15.09
N SER A 18 0.14 12.31 15.00
CA SER A 18 -0.52 13.33 14.17
C SER A 18 0.01 13.44 12.75
N SER A 19 0.99 12.60 12.37
CA SER A 19 1.66 12.63 11.07
C SER A 19 1.76 11.22 10.50
N GLU A 20 1.59 11.11 9.20
CA GLU A 20 1.86 9.90 8.43
C GLU A 20 3.30 9.92 7.92
N VAL A 21 3.83 8.75 7.52
CA VAL A 21 5.20 8.60 7.03
C VAL A 21 5.24 7.56 5.94
N ASP A 22 6.18 7.70 5.00
CA ASP A 22 6.48 6.65 4.05
C ASP A 22 7.29 5.55 4.72
N CYS A 23 6.97 4.28 4.45
CA CYS A 23 7.71 3.12 4.93
C CYS A 23 8.21 2.29 3.75
N PHE A 24 9.52 2.14 3.63
CA PHE A 24 10.15 1.27 2.65
C PHE A 24 10.63 -0.01 3.34
N TYR A 25 10.51 -1.14 2.64
CA TYR A 25 11.05 -2.42 3.09
C TYR A 25 12.21 -2.88 2.21
N ASN A 26 13.17 -3.55 2.82
CA ASN A 26 14.26 -4.23 2.17
C ASN A 26 14.46 -5.59 2.83
N LEU A 27 15.03 -6.53 2.08
CA LEU A 27 15.47 -7.81 2.61
C LEU A 27 16.99 -7.79 2.73
N VAL A 28 17.49 -8.21 3.88
CA VAL A 28 18.93 -8.35 4.12
C VAL A 28 19.16 -9.68 4.83
N ASP A 29 20.33 -10.28 4.63
CA ASP A 29 20.73 -11.48 5.37
C ASP A 29 21.70 -11.07 6.47
N ASP A 30 21.59 -11.69 7.65
CA ASP A 30 22.53 -11.47 8.76
C ASP A 30 23.81 -12.29 8.61
N GLU A 31 24.72 -12.16 9.58
CA GLU A 31 26.01 -12.87 9.57
C GLU A 31 25.88 -14.40 9.54
N SER A 32 24.74 -14.93 9.98
CA SER A 32 24.42 -16.36 9.93
C SER A 32 23.73 -16.80 8.63
N GLY A 33 23.42 -15.85 7.74
CA GLY A 33 22.64 -16.06 6.53
C GLY A 33 21.13 -16.07 6.76
N ALA A 34 20.65 -15.69 7.95
CA ALA A 34 19.22 -15.63 8.23
C ALA A 34 18.62 -14.35 7.63
N ARG A 35 17.46 -14.50 6.98
CA ARG A 35 16.76 -13.37 6.36
C ARG A 35 16.13 -12.45 7.40
N LEU A 36 16.37 -11.15 7.24
CA LEU A 36 15.74 -10.08 7.98
C LEU A 36 14.91 -9.20 7.04
N VAL A 37 13.72 -8.81 7.51
CA VAL A 37 12.95 -7.71 6.93
C VAL A 37 13.42 -6.43 7.59
N HIS A 38 13.93 -5.50 6.79
CA HIS A 38 14.31 -4.16 7.22
C HIS A 38 13.24 -3.16 6.81
N LEU A 39 12.71 -2.39 7.76
CA LEU A 39 11.74 -1.33 7.52
C LEU A 39 12.37 0.03 7.85
N SER A 40 12.22 0.98 6.95
CA SER A 40 12.71 2.36 7.11
C SER A 40 11.59 3.35 6.89
N THR A 41 11.34 4.22 7.87
CA THR A 41 10.36 5.29 7.76
C THR A 41 11.01 6.62 7.43
N PHE A 42 10.38 7.39 6.54
CA PHE A 42 10.82 8.71 6.11
C PHE A 42 9.74 9.74 6.42
N GLY A 43 10.15 10.91 6.95
CA GLY A 43 9.20 11.95 7.36
C GLY A 43 8.33 12.42 6.20
N SER A 44 7.08 12.80 6.50
CA SER A 44 6.07 13.26 5.53
C SER A 44 6.48 14.48 4.71
N ASP A 45 5.67 14.73 3.67
CA ASP A 45 5.63 15.78 2.63
C ASP A 45 6.20 17.18 2.95
N HIS A 46 6.42 17.52 4.23
CA HIS A 46 6.88 18.83 4.70
C HIS A 46 8.40 18.88 5.02
N ARG A 47 9.27 18.21 4.25
CA ARG A 47 10.73 18.43 4.34
C ARG A 47 11.34 18.97 3.06
N LYS A 48 12.06 20.09 3.21
CA LYS A 48 12.77 20.85 2.17
C LYS A 48 14.14 20.25 1.79
N SER A 49 14.49 19.06 2.29
CA SER A 49 15.80 18.42 2.10
C SER A 49 15.65 16.89 1.96
N SER A 50 16.66 16.27 1.33
CA SER A 50 16.72 14.84 0.97
C SER A 50 16.17 13.92 2.09
N PRO A 51 15.35 12.88 1.77
CA PRO A 51 14.73 12.04 2.77
C PRO A 51 15.79 11.33 3.63
N LYS A 52 15.92 11.75 4.88
CA LYS A 52 16.71 11.03 5.89
C LYS A 52 15.76 10.16 6.69
N SER A 53 16.02 8.84 6.74
CA SER A 53 15.25 7.91 7.57
C SER A 53 15.22 8.41 9.01
N SER A 54 14.01 8.56 9.57
CA SER A 54 13.82 8.99 10.95
C SER A 54 13.96 7.82 11.90
N GLN A 55 13.56 6.63 11.47
CA GLN A 55 13.60 5.38 12.22
C GLN A 55 13.76 4.19 11.27
N SER A 56 14.42 3.15 11.76
CA SER A 56 14.52 1.87 11.08
C SER A 56 14.52 0.71 12.06
N ILE A 57 13.81 -0.36 11.70
CA ILE A 57 13.66 -1.59 12.49
C ILE A 57 13.92 -2.82 11.62
N GLN A 58 14.37 -3.90 12.24
CA GLN A 58 14.56 -5.20 11.60
C GLN A 58 13.82 -6.30 12.36
N LEU A 59 13.27 -7.24 11.60
CA LEU A 59 12.57 -8.43 12.08
C LEU A 59 13.20 -9.66 11.43
N ASP A 60 13.50 -10.68 12.23
CA ASP A 60 13.72 -12.03 11.70
C ASP A 60 12.38 -12.78 11.57
N GLN A 61 12.44 -14.02 11.10
CA GLN A 61 11.26 -14.85 10.91
C GLN A 61 10.42 -14.98 12.19
N GLN A 62 11.05 -15.25 13.33
CA GLN A 62 10.32 -15.46 14.59
C GLN A 62 9.56 -14.20 15.00
N MET A 63 10.19 -13.03 14.90
CA MET A 63 9.53 -11.76 15.23
C MET A 63 8.50 -11.35 14.17
N ALA A 64 8.70 -11.71 12.91
CA ALA A 64 7.70 -11.50 11.86
C ALA A 64 6.42 -12.31 12.12
N GLU A 65 6.54 -13.57 12.53
CA GLU A 65 5.39 -14.43 12.91
C GLU A 65 4.61 -13.79 14.09
N ARG A 66 5.33 -13.29 15.09
CA ARG A 66 4.71 -12.59 16.23
C ARG A 66 4.01 -11.30 15.81
N LEU A 67 4.61 -10.52 14.93
CA LEU A 67 3.99 -9.31 14.40
C LEU A 67 2.72 -9.63 13.61
N ILE A 68 2.74 -10.68 12.78
CA ILE A 68 1.57 -11.14 12.04
C ILE A 68 0.44 -11.53 13.00
N ALA A 69 0.73 -12.26 14.07
CA ALA A 69 -0.28 -12.61 15.08
C ALA A 69 -0.95 -11.35 15.66
N VAL A 70 -0.16 -10.35 16.07
CA VAL A 70 -0.69 -9.07 16.58
C VAL A 70 -1.56 -8.36 15.54
N LEU A 71 -1.13 -8.33 14.27
CA LEU A 71 -1.88 -7.70 13.20
C LEU A 71 -3.22 -8.40 12.92
N LEU A 72 -3.24 -9.74 12.90
CA LEU A 72 -4.46 -10.51 12.66
C LEU A 72 -5.45 -10.42 13.82
N GLU A 73 -4.96 -10.43 15.07
CA GLU A 73 -5.78 -10.21 16.26
C GLU A 73 -6.39 -8.80 16.27
N SER A 74 -5.62 -7.79 15.85
CA SER A 74 -6.06 -6.39 15.82
C SER A 74 -6.99 -6.09 14.64
N PHE A 75 -6.81 -6.78 13.51
CA PHE A 75 -7.57 -6.58 12.28
C PHE A 75 -8.12 -7.91 11.74
N PRO A 76 -9.13 -8.52 12.38
CA PRO A 76 -9.62 -9.85 12.03
C PRO A 76 -10.10 -10.00 10.58
N ALA A 77 -10.56 -8.89 9.97
CA ALA A 77 -11.02 -8.86 8.59
C ALA A 77 -9.90 -9.17 7.56
N ILE A 78 -8.62 -8.98 7.91
CA ILE A 78 -7.48 -9.31 7.04
C ILE A 78 -7.29 -10.84 6.92
N GLY A 79 -7.63 -11.60 7.97
CA GLY A 79 -7.52 -13.05 8.00
C GLY A 79 -8.79 -13.79 7.55
N ALA A 80 -9.90 -13.07 7.39
CA ALA A 80 -11.12 -13.65 6.84
C ALA A 80 -10.98 -13.83 5.32
N PRO A 81 -11.59 -14.87 4.72
CA PRO A 81 -11.74 -14.92 3.27
C PRO A 81 -12.52 -13.66 2.86
N VAL A 82 -11.85 -12.77 2.12
CA VAL A 82 -12.47 -11.59 1.51
C VAL A 82 -13.70 -12.08 0.75
N PRO A 83 -14.93 -11.62 1.07
CA PRO A 83 -16.05 -11.80 0.17
C PRO A 83 -15.59 -11.19 -1.15
N THR A 84 -15.41 -12.03 -2.18
CA THR A 84 -15.12 -11.55 -3.52
C THR A 84 -16.07 -10.41 -3.78
N PRO A 85 -15.61 -9.20 -4.15
CA PRO A 85 -16.51 -8.14 -4.54
C PRO A 85 -17.46 -8.76 -5.54
N ILE A 86 -18.75 -8.83 -5.19
CA ILE A 86 -19.78 -9.23 -6.13
C ILE A 86 -19.53 -8.29 -7.29
N ALA A 87 -19.04 -8.82 -8.40
CA ALA A 87 -18.82 -8.04 -9.59
C ALA A 87 -20.12 -7.28 -9.80
N GLU A 88 -20.09 -5.95 -9.71
CA GLU A 88 -21.26 -5.16 -10.10
C GLU A 88 -21.67 -5.72 -11.46
N PRO A 89 -22.93 -6.15 -11.64
CA PRO A 89 -23.37 -6.59 -12.95
C PRO A 89 -22.99 -5.47 -13.90
N PRO A 90 -22.26 -5.76 -15.00
CA PRO A 90 -21.78 -4.72 -15.87
C PRO A 90 -22.97 -3.84 -16.21
N LEU A 91 -22.85 -2.54 -15.88
CA LEU A 91 -23.82 -1.53 -16.28
C LEU A 91 -24.15 -1.81 -17.74
N PRO A 92 -25.43 -1.84 -18.15
CA PRO A 92 -25.79 -2.13 -19.53
C PRO A 92 -25.04 -1.14 -20.41
N ILE A 93 -24.01 -1.65 -21.07
CA ILE A 93 -23.29 -0.94 -22.10
C ILE A 93 -24.33 -0.82 -23.20
N THR A 94 -24.97 0.35 -23.31
CA THR A 94 -25.76 0.69 -24.49
C THR A 94 -24.78 0.60 -25.66
N GLN A 95 -24.81 -0.54 -26.35
CA GLN A 95 -24.15 -0.71 -27.63
C GLN A 95 -24.86 0.27 -28.57
N SER A 96 -24.27 1.44 -28.74
CA SER A 96 -24.58 2.32 -29.87
C SER A 96 -24.04 1.66 -31.13
N SER A 97 -24.78 0.66 -31.62
CA SER A 97 -24.71 0.22 -33.00
C SER A 97 -25.47 1.26 -33.83
N GLY A 98 -24.78 2.20 -34.46
CA GLY A 98 -25.48 3.17 -35.30
C GLY A 98 -24.68 4.34 -35.83
N SER A 99 -24.04 4.10 -36.97
CA SER A 99 -23.94 5.03 -38.10
C SER A 99 -22.92 6.17 -38.04
N THR A 100 -21.93 6.03 -38.92
CA THR A 100 -20.90 6.94 -39.39
C THR A 100 -21.46 8.19 -40.11
N LEU A 101 -22.61 8.75 -39.68
CA LEU A 101 -23.26 9.85 -40.40
C LEU A 101 -22.75 11.24 -40.01
N ILE A 102 -22.13 11.38 -38.83
CA ILE A 102 -21.68 12.69 -38.34
C ILE A 102 -20.36 13.12 -39.03
N TYR A 103 -19.42 12.19 -39.25
CA TYR A 103 -18.13 12.49 -39.89
C TYR A 103 -18.25 12.80 -41.39
N ASP A 104 -19.18 12.13 -42.10
CA ASP A 104 -19.46 12.39 -43.52
C ASP A 104 -20.19 13.73 -43.74
N GLN A 105 -20.94 14.21 -42.75
CA GLN A 105 -21.67 15.46 -42.86
C GLN A 105 -20.77 16.68 -42.57
N LEU A 106 -19.86 16.58 -41.60
CA LEU A 106 -18.89 17.64 -41.28
C LEU A 106 -17.83 17.86 -42.35
N SER A 107 -17.44 16.81 -43.07
CA SER A 107 -16.46 16.89 -44.17
C SER A 107 -17.02 17.47 -45.47
N ARG A 108 -18.35 17.61 -45.61
CA ARG A 108 -18.99 18.32 -46.72
C ARG A 108 -19.18 19.82 -46.48
N GLU A 109 -19.33 20.25 -45.22
CA GLU A 109 -19.52 21.67 -44.87
C GLU A 109 -18.21 22.45 -44.79
N LEU A 110 -17.08 21.78 -44.57
CA LEU A 110 -15.75 22.40 -44.56
C LEU A 110 -14.98 22.04 -45.84
N GLY A 111 -15.45 22.58 -46.97
CA GLY A 111 -14.70 22.56 -48.23
C GLY A 111 -13.39 23.35 -48.13
N PRO A 112 -12.37 23.05 -48.96
CA PRO A 112 -11.04 23.62 -48.84
C PRO A 112 -11.03 25.08 -49.29
N THR A 113 -10.43 25.97 -48.48
CA THR A 113 -9.89 27.26 -48.92
C THR A 113 -8.43 27.12 -49.26
#